data_AF-G4YJN0-F1
#
_entry.id   AF-G4YJN0-F1
#
_cell.length_a   1.000
_cell.length_b   1.000
_cell.length_c   1.000
_cell.angle_alpha   90.00
_cell.angle_beta   90.00
_cell.angle_gamma   90.00
#
_symmetry.space_group_name_H-M   'P 1'
#
loop_
_entity.id
_entity.type
_entity.pdbx_description
1 polymer ?
#
loop_
_entity_poly.entity_id
_entity_poly.type
_entity_poly.pdbx_seq_one_letter_code
_entity_poly.pdbx_strand_id
1 'polypeptide(L)'
;MFDSTQHLQFLLASSSPVPHAVRGASAALAGAIAFANVTGNRKAIFAQLQRGDPSKFRLGAPPRTGLAFAVFIAIFRYYQRSASLQAKGRVGDTNEAASKPSSDALFLPSLIPASALAAAISTLCITPEDRPALLSLLSTNAASKLFGDFMAKNSDLSFLKPLELLVFMAAGGWIFSSGFFYPESYERSHMRTILKSVVLKQDVAQELQEKYRQGLNPNPCPIRHKGLSCCQFATSDFLLRVVTTSLRVYVPVHLTTWLLAQRHSRVRSKPASVQLKGFATKLTRSSAYGIGYVYLGWVLCCMLGKLGDRSQALRKLQFFMSGAIPSLAILAESPGRRRSIGLILTSYALVSAGNVATRRIPFLRPGASSVRGLLEAGCVAATVSVVISNTLKSSHLLRRMLLGDIEANRLVSALKKTATSRDESAPRT
;
A
#
# COMPACT_ATOMS: atom_id res chain seq x y z
N MET A 1 -26.16 -7.35 -42.52
CA MET A 1 -26.32 -7.39 -41.04
C MET A 1 -25.31 -8.38 -40.50
N PHE A 2 -24.16 -7.89 -40.01
CA PHE A 2 -23.14 -8.75 -39.42
C PHE A 2 -23.52 -9.07 -37.97
N ASP A 3 -23.66 -10.36 -37.71
CA ASP A 3 -24.15 -10.94 -36.47
C ASP A 3 -23.15 -10.64 -35.33
N SER A 4 -23.53 -9.70 -34.46
CA SER A 4 -22.63 -9.12 -33.44
C SER A 4 -22.15 -10.17 -32.43
N THR A 5 -22.89 -11.27 -32.30
CA THR A 5 -22.60 -12.47 -31.52
C THR A 5 -21.47 -13.31 -32.11
N GLN A 6 -21.36 -13.41 -33.44
CA GLN A 6 -20.28 -14.13 -34.12
C GLN A 6 -18.94 -13.40 -34.00
N HIS A 7 -18.93 -12.06 -34.10
CA HIS A 7 -17.72 -11.27 -33.83
C HIS A 7 -17.27 -11.36 -32.37
N LEU A 8 -18.22 -11.38 -31.43
CA LEU A 8 -17.93 -11.60 -30.02
C LEU A 8 -17.34 -13.00 -29.78
N GLN A 9 -17.91 -14.04 -30.40
CA GLN A 9 -17.38 -15.41 -30.32
C GLN A 9 -16.00 -15.55 -30.99
N PHE A 10 -15.76 -14.88 -32.12
CA PHE A 10 -14.45 -14.86 -32.79
C PHE A 10 -13.39 -14.12 -31.96
N LEU A 11 -13.74 -12.98 -31.35
CA LEU A 11 -12.90 -12.29 -30.35
C LEU A 11 -12.68 -13.16 -29.11
N LEU A 12 -13.67 -13.97 -28.70
CA LEU A 12 -13.58 -14.92 -27.58
C LEU A 12 -12.72 -16.16 -27.89
N ALA A 13 -12.61 -16.55 -29.17
CA ALA A 13 -11.83 -17.72 -29.60
C ALA A 13 -10.40 -17.39 -30.10
N SER A 14 -10.13 -16.15 -30.51
CA SER A 14 -8.83 -15.84 -31.14
C SER A 14 -7.66 -15.88 -30.14
N SER A 15 -6.56 -16.49 -30.56
CA SER A 15 -5.28 -16.58 -29.85
C SER A 15 -4.48 -15.26 -29.83
N SER A 16 -5.05 -14.19 -30.40
CA SER A 16 -4.40 -12.92 -30.69
C SER A 16 -4.24 -12.03 -29.45
N PRO A 17 -3.26 -11.10 -29.44
CA PRO A 17 -2.98 -10.23 -28.28
C PRO A 17 -4.12 -9.27 -27.92
N VAL A 18 -4.88 -8.79 -28.91
CA VAL A 18 -5.90 -7.75 -28.73
C VAL A 18 -7.08 -8.24 -27.87
N PRO A 19 -7.72 -9.39 -28.13
CA PRO A 19 -8.87 -9.83 -27.34
C PRO A 19 -8.49 -10.32 -25.95
N HIS A 20 -7.24 -10.78 -25.75
CA HIS A 20 -6.70 -11.09 -24.42
C HIS A 20 -6.55 -9.84 -23.56
N ALA A 21 -6.07 -8.74 -24.17
CA ALA A 21 -5.97 -7.43 -23.54
C ALA A 21 -7.35 -6.86 -23.21
N VAL A 22 -8.28 -6.87 -24.17
CA VAL A 22 -9.66 -6.36 -24.00
C VAL A 22 -10.37 -7.10 -22.87
N ARG A 23 -10.31 -8.44 -22.82
CA ARG A 23 -10.94 -9.22 -21.74
C ARG A 23 -10.40 -8.84 -20.36
N GLY A 24 -9.08 -8.67 -20.25
CA GLY A 24 -8.45 -8.25 -18.99
C GLY A 24 -8.89 -6.86 -18.56
N ALA A 25 -8.90 -5.91 -19.50
CA ALA A 25 -9.31 -4.53 -19.27
C ALA A 25 -10.78 -4.43 -18.85
N SER A 26 -11.67 -5.12 -19.58
CA SER A 26 -13.11 -5.14 -19.29
C SER A 26 -13.41 -5.75 -17.91
N ALA A 27 -12.75 -6.85 -17.55
CA ALA A 27 -12.92 -7.45 -16.22
C ALA A 27 -12.42 -6.53 -15.09
N ALA A 28 -11.28 -5.86 -15.30
CA ALA A 28 -10.76 -4.89 -14.34
C ALA A 28 -11.68 -3.67 -14.20
N LEU A 29 -12.22 -3.16 -15.31
CA LEU A 29 -13.13 -2.04 -15.32
C LEU A 29 -14.46 -2.39 -14.63
N ALA A 30 -15.04 -3.56 -14.93
CA ALA A 30 -16.24 -4.05 -14.25
C ALA A 30 -16.03 -4.17 -12.74
N GLY A 31 -14.87 -4.70 -12.32
CA GLY A 31 -14.48 -4.77 -10.91
C GLY A 31 -14.34 -3.38 -10.26
N ALA A 32 -13.73 -2.42 -10.97
CA ALA A 32 -13.60 -1.04 -10.50
C ALA A 32 -14.96 -0.34 -10.38
N ILE A 33 -15.87 -0.54 -11.33
CA ILE A 33 -17.24 -0.04 -11.29
C ILE A 33 -17.99 -0.64 -10.10
N ALA A 34 -17.94 -1.96 -9.92
CA ALA A 34 -18.57 -2.62 -8.79
C ALA A 34 -18.05 -2.07 -7.45
N PHE A 35 -16.73 -1.93 -7.32
CA PHE A 35 -16.11 -1.36 -6.13
C PHE A 35 -16.54 0.10 -5.88
N ALA A 36 -16.54 0.95 -6.91
CA ALA A 36 -16.97 2.34 -6.81
C ALA A 36 -18.43 2.44 -6.35
N ASN A 37 -19.29 1.56 -6.86
CA ASN A 37 -20.71 1.51 -6.50
C ASN A 37 -20.94 1.01 -5.07
N VAL A 38 -20.20 -0.02 -4.62
CA VAL A 38 -20.29 -0.52 -3.24
C VAL A 38 -19.81 0.54 -2.24
N THR A 39 -18.69 1.19 -2.52
CA THR A 39 -18.09 2.19 -1.62
C THR A 39 -18.86 3.51 -1.63
N GLY A 40 -19.27 4.00 -2.81
CA GLY A 40 -20.05 5.21 -2.99
C GLY A 40 -21.46 5.11 -2.40
N ASN A 41 -22.11 3.96 -2.55
CA ASN A 41 -23.47 3.73 -2.04
C ASN A 41 -23.51 3.12 -0.64
N ARG A 42 -22.40 3.08 0.12
CA ARG A 42 -22.35 2.42 1.44
C ARG A 42 -23.50 2.81 2.39
N LYS A 43 -23.92 4.08 2.39
CA LYS A 43 -25.02 4.58 3.23
C LYS A 43 -26.39 4.13 2.69
N ALA A 44 -26.56 4.10 1.37
CA ALA A 44 -27.78 3.62 0.73
C ALA A 44 -27.93 2.10 0.89
N ILE A 45 -26.84 1.34 0.78
CA ILE A 45 -26.81 -0.11 1.06
C ILE A 45 -27.19 -0.37 2.50
N PHE A 46 -26.62 0.36 3.47
CA PHE A 46 -27.02 0.24 4.88
C PHE A 46 -28.48 0.64 5.11
N ALA A 47 -28.96 1.71 4.47
CA ALA A 47 -30.36 2.13 4.57
C ALA A 47 -31.32 1.10 3.95
N GLN A 48 -30.94 0.46 2.84
CA GLN A 48 -31.71 -0.63 2.24
C GLN A 48 -31.72 -1.86 3.16
N LEU A 49 -30.58 -2.24 3.73
CA LEU A 49 -30.49 -3.38 4.66
C LEU A 49 -31.27 -3.13 5.96
N GLN A 50 -31.39 -1.88 6.42
CA GLN A 50 -32.10 -1.54 7.66
C GLN A 50 -33.57 -1.18 7.47
N ARG A 51 -33.95 -0.56 6.34
CA ARG A 51 -35.26 0.07 6.12
C ARG A 51 -35.92 -0.31 4.81
N GLY A 52 -35.29 -1.16 4.00
CA GLY A 52 -35.84 -1.62 2.72
C GLY A 52 -35.95 -0.53 1.65
N ASP A 53 -35.32 0.63 1.81
CA ASP A 53 -35.46 1.78 0.90
C ASP A 53 -34.33 1.82 -0.16
N PRO A 54 -34.63 1.55 -1.45
CA PRO A 54 -33.65 1.60 -2.54
C PRO A 54 -33.55 2.98 -3.21
N SER A 55 -34.29 4.01 -2.77
CA SER A 55 -34.44 5.29 -3.49
C SER A 55 -33.14 6.11 -3.66
N LYS A 56 -32.05 5.72 -3.00
CA LYS A 56 -30.77 6.47 -2.96
C LYS A 56 -29.61 5.81 -3.69
N PHE A 57 -29.84 4.72 -4.43
CA PHE A 57 -28.77 4.13 -5.25
C PHE A 57 -28.43 5.02 -6.43
N ARG A 58 -27.14 5.38 -6.55
CA ARG A 58 -26.62 6.07 -7.73
C ARG A 58 -25.56 5.21 -8.39
N LEU A 59 -25.68 5.02 -9.70
CA LEU A 59 -24.64 4.35 -10.47
C LEU A 59 -23.44 5.28 -10.59
N GLY A 60 -22.33 4.92 -9.97
CA GLY A 60 -21.06 5.64 -10.04
C GLY A 60 -20.23 5.19 -11.23
N ALA A 61 -19.63 6.15 -11.92
CA ALA A 61 -18.56 5.91 -12.89
C ALA A 61 -17.30 5.36 -12.18
N PRO A 62 -16.45 4.57 -12.86
CA PRO A 62 -15.22 4.08 -12.26
C PRO A 62 -14.26 5.24 -11.95
N PRO A 63 -13.54 5.20 -10.81
CA PRO A 63 -12.55 6.21 -10.50
C PRO A 63 -11.43 6.19 -11.54
N ARG A 64 -10.75 7.32 -11.76
CA ARG A 64 -9.61 7.42 -12.69
C ARG A 64 -8.49 6.42 -12.36
N THR A 65 -8.31 6.10 -11.09
CA THR A 65 -7.39 5.03 -10.64
C THR A 65 -7.83 3.64 -11.10
N GLY A 66 -9.13 3.37 -11.12
CA GLY A 66 -9.71 2.14 -11.67
C GLY A 66 -9.54 2.04 -13.19
N LEU A 67 -9.71 3.15 -13.90
CA LEU A 67 -9.42 3.23 -15.34
C LEU A 67 -7.93 3.01 -15.63
N ALA A 68 -7.04 3.69 -14.89
CA ALA A 68 -5.59 3.51 -15.01
C ALA A 68 -5.19 2.05 -14.79
N PHE A 69 -5.80 1.37 -13.83
CA PHE A 69 -5.55 -0.05 -13.59
C PHE A 69 -6.05 -0.96 -14.73
N ALA A 70 -7.20 -0.65 -15.32
CA ALA A 70 -7.67 -1.35 -16.51
C ALA A 70 -6.73 -1.14 -17.72
N VAL A 71 -6.24 0.09 -17.92
CA VAL A 71 -5.23 0.43 -18.94
C VAL A 71 -3.92 -0.32 -18.70
N PHE A 72 -3.46 -0.40 -17.45
CA PHE A 72 -2.28 -1.19 -17.08
C PHE A 72 -2.46 -2.65 -17.54
N ILE A 73 -3.59 -3.28 -17.20
CA ILE A 73 -3.85 -4.67 -17.55
C ILE A 73 -3.93 -4.86 -19.06
N ALA A 74 -4.59 -3.95 -19.77
CA ALA A 74 -4.70 -3.99 -21.23
C ALA A 74 -3.32 -4.02 -21.89
N ILE A 75 -2.48 -3.03 -21.58
CA ILE A 75 -1.15 -2.87 -22.17
C ILE A 75 -0.26 -4.03 -21.76
N PHE A 76 -0.25 -4.40 -20.47
CA PHE A 76 0.55 -5.49 -19.97
C PHE A 76 0.23 -6.80 -20.70
N ARG A 77 -1.05 -7.17 -20.78
CA ARG A 77 -1.50 -8.39 -21.46
C ARG A 77 -1.20 -8.38 -22.95
N TYR A 78 -1.40 -7.24 -23.61
CA TYR A 78 -1.09 -7.09 -25.03
C TYR A 78 0.39 -7.37 -25.30
N TYR A 79 1.30 -6.65 -24.62
CA TYR A 79 2.74 -6.80 -24.84
C TYR A 79 3.25 -8.17 -24.43
N GLN A 80 2.79 -8.69 -23.30
CA GLN A 80 3.18 -10.00 -22.79
C GLN A 80 2.72 -11.13 -23.73
N ARG A 81 1.50 -11.04 -24.29
CA ARG A 81 0.99 -12.02 -25.25
C ARG A 81 1.69 -11.91 -26.60
N SER A 82 1.94 -10.70 -27.09
CA SER A 82 2.70 -10.46 -28.33
C SER A 82 4.12 -11.04 -28.25
N ALA A 83 4.84 -10.78 -27.15
CA ALA A 83 6.16 -11.35 -26.92
C ALA A 83 6.12 -12.90 -26.83
N SER A 84 5.10 -13.46 -26.17
CA SER A 84 4.92 -14.91 -26.11
C SER A 84 4.65 -15.54 -27.47
N LEU A 85 3.94 -14.87 -28.38
CA LEU A 85 3.68 -15.36 -29.74
C LEU A 85 4.93 -15.27 -30.62
N GLN A 86 5.68 -14.17 -30.55
CA GLN A 86 6.95 -14.01 -31.27
C GLN A 86 7.99 -15.05 -30.84
N ALA A 87 8.08 -15.35 -29.54
CA ALA A 87 8.97 -16.39 -29.03
C ALA A 87 8.59 -17.78 -29.55
N LYS A 88 7.29 -18.06 -29.75
CA LYS A 88 6.82 -19.33 -30.33
C LYS A 88 7.09 -19.42 -31.83
N GLY A 89 6.94 -18.32 -32.57
CA GLY A 89 7.25 -18.28 -34.00
C GLY A 89 8.73 -18.56 -34.27
N ARG A 90 9.64 -17.93 -33.52
CA ARG A 90 11.10 -18.14 -33.68
C ARG A 90 11.58 -19.56 -33.39
N VAL A 91 10.90 -20.27 -32.49
CA VAL A 91 11.20 -21.68 -32.18
C VAL A 91 10.65 -22.64 -33.26
N GLY A 92 9.70 -22.20 -34.08
CA GLY A 92 9.19 -22.96 -35.23
C GLY A 92 10.09 -22.88 -36.47
N ASP A 93 10.87 -21.80 -36.61
CA ASP A 93 11.70 -21.55 -37.80
C ASP A 93 13.16 -22.04 -37.66
N THR A 94 13.58 -22.52 -36.49
CA THR A 94 14.93 -23.07 -36.26
C THR A 94 14.88 -24.59 -36.17
N ASN A 95 15.33 -25.27 -37.23
CA ASN A 95 15.61 -26.71 -37.25
C ASN A 95 16.53 -27.11 -36.08
N GLU A 96 16.33 -28.34 -35.59
CA GLU A 96 16.88 -28.90 -34.36
C GLU A 96 18.41 -28.82 -34.17
N ALA A 97 18.82 -28.96 -32.89
CA ALA A 97 20.18 -29.21 -32.39
C ALA A 97 21.00 -28.01 -31.87
N ALA A 98 20.46 -27.28 -30.89
CA ALA A 98 21.25 -26.71 -29.78
C ALA A 98 20.31 -26.42 -28.59
N SER A 99 20.51 -27.15 -27.48
CA SER A 99 19.95 -26.90 -26.13
C SER A 99 18.72 -25.97 -26.05
N LYS A 100 17.52 -26.51 -26.36
CA LYS A 100 16.23 -25.78 -26.29
C LYS A 100 16.14 -24.97 -24.97
N PRO A 101 16.24 -23.63 -24.98
CA PRO A 101 15.76 -22.88 -23.83
C PRO A 101 14.25 -23.08 -23.83
N SER A 102 13.75 -23.80 -22.83
CA SER A 102 12.31 -24.06 -22.69
C SER A 102 11.50 -22.78 -22.97
N SER A 103 10.36 -22.90 -23.65
CA SER A 103 9.42 -21.76 -23.84
C SER A 103 9.09 -21.04 -22.53
N ASP A 104 9.34 -21.70 -21.38
CA ASP A 104 9.22 -21.21 -20.02
C ASP A 104 10.35 -20.20 -19.63
N ALA A 105 11.55 -20.31 -20.20
CA ALA A 105 12.72 -19.45 -19.93
C ALA A 105 12.64 -18.08 -20.61
N LEU A 106 12.02 -17.99 -21.80
CA LEU A 106 11.78 -16.72 -22.52
C LEU A 106 10.54 -15.96 -22.00
N PHE A 107 9.69 -16.63 -21.23
CA PHE A 107 8.47 -16.03 -20.68
C PHE A 107 8.77 -14.98 -19.60
N LEU A 108 9.77 -15.23 -18.74
CA LEU A 108 10.13 -14.32 -17.64
C LEU A 108 10.77 -12.98 -18.07
N PRO A 109 11.71 -12.94 -19.03
CA PRO A 109 12.34 -11.70 -19.48
C PRO A 109 11.36 -10.69 -20.09
N SER A 110 10.29 -11.16 -20.74
CA SER A 110 9.28 -10.30 -21.38
C SER A 110 8.34 -9.59 -20.39
N LEU A 111 8.24 -10.09 -19.14
CA LEU A 111 7.33 -9.55 -18.12
C LEU A 111 7.76 -8.17 -17.63
N ILE A 112 9.07 -7.96 -17.48
CA ILE A 112 9.64 -6.73 -16.94
C ILE A 112 9.36 -5.54 -17.88
N PRO A 113 9.78 -5.55 -19.17
CA PRO A 113 9.54 -4.43 -20.07
C PRO A 113 8.04 -4.18 -20.33
N ALA A 114 7.23 -5.24 -20.44
CA ALA A 114 5.77 -5.10 -20.57
C ALA A 114 5.14 -4.40 -19.35
N SER A 115 5.59 -4.76 -18.14
CA SER A 115 5.11 -4.14 -16.90
C SER A 115 5.58 -2.70 -16.74
N ALA A 116 6.81 -2.39 -17.15
CA ALA A 116 7.38 -1.05 -17.10
C ALA A 116 6.58 -0.08 -17.99
N LEU A 117 6.32 -0.50 -19.23
CA LEU A 117 5.57 0.30 -20.20
C LEU A 117 4.11 0.47 -19.76
N ALA A 118 3.45 -0.61 -19.33
CA ALA A 118 2.10 -0.55 -18.80
C ALA A 118 2.01 0.37 -17.58
N ALA A 119 3.00 0.32 -16.68
CA ALA A 119 3.10 1.18 -15.50
C ALA A 119 3.27 2.66 -15.87
N ALA A 120 4.15 2.97 -16.83
CA ALA A 120 4.34 4.34 -17.30
C ALA A 120 3.04 4.93 -17.88
N ILE A 121 2.42 4.23 -18.83
CA ILE A 121 1.22 4.72 -19.52
C ILE A 121 0.03 4.82 -18.57
N SER A 122 -0.20 3.81 -17.73
CA SER A 122 -1.30 3.85 -16.74
C SER A 122 -1.12 4.98 -15.73
N THR A 123 0.11 5.30 -15.31
CA THR A 123 0.37 6.43 -14.39
C THR A 123 -0.04 7.76 -15.00
N LEU A 124 0.15 7.95 -16.30
CA LEU A 124 -0.29 9.15 -17.00
C LEU A 124 -1.82 9.29 -17.04
N CYS A 125 -2.57 8.18 -16.95
CA CYS A 125 -4.03 8.18 -16.83
C CYS A 125 -4.53 8.55 -15.42
N ILE A 126 -3.65 8.57 -14.41
CA ILE A 126 -3.99 8.97 -13.04
C ILE A 126 -3.95 10.49 -12.93
N THR A 127 -4.87 11.06 -12.16
CA THR A 127 -4.88 12.47 -11.73
C THR A 127 -3.54 12.85 -11.10
N PRO A 128 -2.91 13.97 -11.52
CA PRO A 128 -1.61 14.37 -10.98
C PRO A 128 -1.56 14.43 -9.45
N GLU A 129 -2.68 14.78 -8.81
CA GLU A 129 -2.82 14.88 -7.35
C GLU A 129 -2.68 13.53 -6.64
N ASP A 130 -3.07 12.43 -7.30
CA ASP A 130 -3.08 11.07 -6.73
C ASP A 130 -1.78 10.30 -7.02
N ARG A 131 -0.99 10.74 -8.02
CA ARG A 131 0.26 10.07 -8.43
C ARG A 131 1.30 9.97 -7.32
N PRO A 132 1.54 11.01 -6.48
CA PRO A 132 2.55 10.93 -5.42
C PRO A 132 2.29 9.80 -4.42
N ALA A 133 1.03 9.52 -4.09
CA ALA A 133 0.67 8.44 -3.18
C ALA A 133 1.00 7.06 -3.78
N LEU A 134 0.67 6.86 -5.06
CA LEU A 134 1.02 5.62 -5.77
C LEU A 134 2.54 5.45 -5.90
N LEU A 135 3.23 6.50 -6.37
CA LEU A 135 4.68 6.50 -6.52
C LEU A 135 5.38 6.22 -5.19
N SER A 136 4.94 6.84 -4.12
CA SER A 136 5.52 6.63 -2.80
C SER A 136 5.33 5.19 -2.31
N LEU A 137 4.13 4.62 -2.48
CA LEU A 137 3.86 3.24 -2.10
C LEU A 137 4.72 2.24 -2.89
N LEU A 138 4.77 2.42 -4.21
CA LEU A 138 5.54 1.53 -5.10
C LEU A 138 7.04 1.67 -4.87
N SER A 139 7.56 2.89 -4.70
CA SER A 139 8.98 3.12 -4.44
C SER A 139 9.41 2.59 -3.08
N THR A 140 8.59 2.78 -2.03
CA THR A 140 8.87 2.23 -0.69
C THR A 140 8.88 0.70 -0.73
N ASN A 141 7.92 0.08 -1.42
CA ASN A 141 7.89 -1.38 -1.58
C ASN A 141 9.08 -1.91 -2.39
N ALA A 142 9.44 -1.24 -3.50
CA ALA A 142 10.59 -1.59 -4.31
C ALA A 142 11.91 -1.45 -3.53
N ALA A 143 12.10 -0.35 -2.80
CA ALA A 143 13.26 -0.13 -1.96
C ALA A 143 13.38 -1.17 -0.85
N SER A 144 12.29 -1.49 -0.15
CA SER A 144 12.28 -2.55 0.87
C SER A 144 12.59 -3.93 0.27
N LYS A 145 12.14 -4.21 -0.96
CA LYS A 145 12.52 -5.44 -1.66
C LYS A 145 14.01 -5.46 -1.97
N LEU A 146 14.54 -4.41 -2.60
CA LEU A 146 15.97 -4.32 -2.94
C LEU A 146 16.85 -4.43 -1.69
N PHE A 147 16.46 -3.79 -0.59
CA PHE A 147 17.14 -3.93 0.69
C PHE A 147 17.09 -5.38 1.20
N GLY A 148 15.94 -6.04 1.14
CA GLY A 148 15.82 -7.45 1.49
C GLY A 148 16.69 -8.38 0.64
N ASP A 149 16.71 -8.16 -0.68
CA ASP A 149 17.53 -8.93 -1.63
C ASP A 149 19.03 -8.70 -1.36
N PHE A 150 19.43 -7.46 -1.06
CA PHE A 150 20.79 -7.09 -0.67
C PHE A 150 21.21 -7.78 0.64
N MET A 151 20.35 -7.77 1.66
CA MET A 151 20.61 -8.42 2.95
C MET A 151 20.65 -9.95 2.85
N ALA A 152 19.89 -10.54 1.92
CA ALA A 152 19.94 -11.97 1.66
C ALA A 152 21.23 -12.39 0.96
N LYS A 153 21.78 -11.53 0.09
CA LYS A 153 23.04 -11.76 -0.61
C LYS A 153 24.28 -11.55 0.27
N ASN A 154 24.21 -10.60 1.20
CA ASN A 154 25.32 -10.22 2.09
C ASN A 154 24.94 -10.50 3.56
N SER A 155 24.99 -11.78 3.94
CA SER A 155 24.58 -12.22 5.30
C SER A 155 25.50 -11.71 6.41
N ASP A 156 26.74 -11.41 6.08
CA ASP A 156 27.76 -10.74 6.91
C ASP A 156 27.28 -9.36 7.39
N LEU A 157 26.50 -8.65 6.57
CA LEU A 157 25.94 -7.34 6.91
C LEU A 157 24.66 -7.41 7.75
N SER A 158 24.37 -8.55 8.39
CA SER A 158 23.14 -8.75 9.17
C SER A 158 22.89 -7.72 10.28
N PHE A 159 23.95 -7.05 10.78
CA PHE A 159 23.86 -5.95 11.73
C PHE A 159 23.09 -4.72 11.18
N LEU A 160 22.91 -4.60 9.86
CA LEU A 160 22.14 -3.53 9.21
C LEU A 160 20.62 -3.78 9.22
N LYS A 161 20.14 -4.97 9.60
CA LYS A 161 18.69 -5.27 9.69
C LYS A 161 17.88 -4.21 10.47
N PRO A 162 18.38 -3.61 11.56
CA PRO A 162 17.65 -2.57 12.29
C PRO A 162 17.42 -1.27 11.49
N LEU A 163 18.11 -1.03 10.36
CA LEU A 163 17.89 0.15 9.53
C LEU A 163 16.43 0.28 9.07
N GLU A 164 15.77 -0.84 8.74
CA GLU A 164 14.35 -0.82 8.35
C GLU A 164 13.47 -0.29 9.49
N LEU A 165 13.77 -0.69 10.73
CA LEU A 165 13.07 -0.19 11.92
C LEU A 165 13.34 1.30 12.15
N LEU A 166 14.58 1.76 11.94
CA LEU A 166 14.92 3.18 12.05
C LEU A 166 14.18 4.03 11.00
N VAL A 167 14.01 3.52 9.78
CA VAL A 167 13.19 4.19 8.74
C VAL A 167 11.73 4.27 9.16
N PHE A 168 11.18 3.23 9.80
CA PHE A 168 9.81 3.26 10.33
C PHE A 168 9.67 4.27 11.48
N MET A 169 10.66 4.35 12.36
CA MET A 169 10.72 5.37 13.40
C MET A 169 10.77 6.78 12.81
N ALA A 170 11.64 7.02 11.83
CA ALA A 170 11.74 8.31 11.17
C ALA A 170 10.42 8.70 10.48
N ALA A 171 9.74 7.74 9.86
CA ALA A 171 8.42 7.97 9.26
C ALA A 171 7.37 8.37 10.31
N GLY A 172 7.29 7.65 11.43
CA GLY A 172 6.38 7.99 12.52
C GLY A 172 6.69 9.35 13.14
N GLY A 173 7.96 9.69 13.31
CA GLY A 173 8.41 11.01 13.77
C GLY A 173 8.05 12.13 12.79
N TRP A 174 8.26 11.90 11.49
CA TRP A 174 7.88 12.85 10.46
C TRP A 174 6.38 13.11 10.48
N ILE A 175 5.54 12.05 10.46
CA ILE A 175 4.07 12.19 10.46
C ILE A 175 3.59 13.02 11.66
N PHE A 176 4.15 12.75 12.84
CA PHE A 176 3.80 13.46 14.05
C PHE A 176 4.23 14.94 13.98
N SER A 177 5.44 15.23 13.50
CA SER A 177 5.96 16.60 13.37
C SER A 177 5.26 17.40 12.26
N SER A 178 5.21 16.87 11.04
CA SER A 178 4.60 17.54 9.89
C SER A 178 3.10 17.77 10.09
N GLY A 179 2.41 16.94 10.88
CA GLY A 179 1.01 17.17 11.24
C GLY A 179 0.75 18.48 11.98
N PHE A 180 1.75 19.05 12.66
CA PHE A 180 1.63 20.35 13.35
C PHE A 180 2.30 21.49 12.60
N PHE A 181 3.47 21.26 12.00
CA PHE A 181 4.26 22.30 11.36
C PHE A 181 3.98 22.48 9.87
N TYR A 182 3.47 21.44 9.22
CA TYR A 182 3.17 21.41 7.78
C TYR A 182 1.84 20.71 7.51
N PRO A 183 0.73 21.09 8.18
CA PRO A 183 -0.55 20.40 8.01
C PRO A 183 -1.07 20.42 6.57
N GLU A 184 -0.66 21.40 5.77
CA GLU A 184 -0.94 21.52 4.34
C GLU A 184 -0.27 20.43 3.48
N SER A 185 0.73 19.73 4.01
CA SER A 185 1.38 18.61 3.32
C SER A 185 0.48 17.37 3.22
N TYR A 186 -0.64 17.37 3.94
CA TYR A 186 -1.64 16.32 3.94
C TYR A 186 -2.96 16.81 3.37
N GLU A 187 -3.70 15.91 2.74
CA GLU A 187 -5.10 16.16 2.41
C GLU A 187 -5.91 16.36 3.70
N ARG A 188 -6.83 17.34 3.70
CA ARG A 188 -7.65 17.69 4.88
C ARG A 188 -8.44 16.50 5.42
N SER A 189 -8.98 15.66 4.54
CA SER A 189 -9.74 14.46 4.90
C SER A 189 -8.86 13.44 5.64
N HIS A 190 -7.62 13.25 5.19
CA HIS A 190 -6.65 12.38 5.82
C HIS A 190 -6.16 12.95 7.14
N MET A 191 -5.83 14.24 7.20
CA MET A 191 -5.44 14.90 8.46
C MET A 191 -6.51 14.73 9.53
N ARG A 192 -7.80 14.95 9.19
CA ARG A 192 -8.92 14.71 10.11
C ARG A 192 -8.95 13.26 10.61
N THR A 193 -8.67 12.30 9.73
CA THR A 193 -8.64 10.87 10.08
C THR A 193 -7.45 10.54 10.99
N ILE A 194 -6.27 11.11 10.73
CA ILE A 194 -5.07 10.96 11.56
C ILE A 194 -5.34 11.51 12.96
N LEU A 195 -5.80 12.76 13.06
CA LEU A 195 -6.11 13.42 14.33
C LEU A 195 -7.10 12.61 15.16
N LYS A 196 -8.16 12.09 14.52
CA LYS A 196 -9.12 11.20 15.17
C LYS A 196 -8.49 9.89 15.65
N SER A 197 -7.60 9.31 14.85
CA SER A 197 -6.92 8.05 15.18
C SER A 197 -5.93 8.20 16.34
N VAL A 198 -5.34 9.39 16.50
CA VAL A 198 -4.44 9.71 17.62
C VAL A 198 -5.17 10.36 18.79
N VAL A 199 -6.51 10.35 18.81
CA VAL A 199 -7.32 10.89 19.93
C VAL A 199 -7.01 12.37 20.23
N LEU A 200 -6.73 13.15 19.18
CA LEU A 200 -6.58 14.60 19.29
C LEU A 200 -7.81 15.31 18.73
N LYS A 201 -8.38 16.22 19.51
CA LYS A 201 -9.49 17.04 19.05
C LYS A 201 -9.02 18.01 17.97
N GLN A 202 -9.86 18.25 16.97
CA GLN A 202 -9.48 19.01 15.78
C GLN A 202 -9.26 20.50 16.07
N ASP A 203 -10.06 21.09 16.97
CA ASP A 203 -9.92 22.46 17.48
C ASP A 203 -8.57 22.67 18.17
N VAL A 204 -8.17 21.75 19.05
CA VAL A 204 -6.87 21.76 19.73
C VAL A 204 -5.71 21.68 18.74
N ALA A 205 -5.83 20.82 17.73
CA ALA A 205 -4.81 20.70 16.69
C ALA A 205 -4.69 21.99 15.86
N GLN A 206 -5.82 22.58 15.47
CA GLN A 206 -5.88 23.82 14.70
C GLN A 206 -5.29 25.00 15.47
N GLU A 207 -5.59 25.13 16.76
CA GLU A 207 -5.02 26.18 17.61
C GLU A 207 -3.48 26.09 17.65
N LEU A 208 -2.95 24.88 17.84
CA LEU A 208 -1.50 24.65 17.83
C LEU A 208 -0.86 24.93 16.46
N GLN A 209 -1.47 24.42 15.39
CA GLN A 209 -1.00 24.62 14.02
C GLN A 209 -0.95 26.11 13.66
N GLU A 210 -1.97 26.88 14.03
CA GLU A 210 -2.03 28.31 13.74
C GLU A 210 -0.96 29.08 14.51
N LYS A 211 -0.81 28.81 15.81
CA LYS A 211 0.26 29.42 16.62
C LYS A 211 1.66 29.11 16.05
N TYR A 212 1.92 27.86 15.65
CA TYR A 212 3.20 27.50 15.03
C TYR A 212 3.41 28.14 13.65
N ARG A 213 2.33 28.33 12.85
CA ARG A 213 2.38 29.03 11.57
C ARG A 213 2.75 30.50 11.74
N GLN A 214 2.27 31.13 12.80
CA GLN A 214 2.62 32.51 13.19
C GLN A 214 4.04 32.64 13.75
N GLY A 215 4.82 31.55 13.82
CA GLY A 215 6.18 31.56 14.37
C GLY A 215 6.23 31.50 15.90
N LEU A 216 5.09 31.40 16.58
CA LEU A 216 5.03 31.23 18.03
C LEU A 216 5.51 29.83 18.41
N ASN A 217 5.96 29.67 19.66
CA ASN A 217 6.39 28.37 20.21
C ASN A 217 5.60 27.97 21.46
N PRO A 218 4.25 27.87 21.40
CA PRO A 218 3.47 27.47 22.55
C PRO A 218 3.85 26.06 23.01
N ASN A 219 3.89 25.87 24.32
CA ASN A 219 3.87 24.54 24.91
C ASN A 219 2.50 23.89 24.61
N PRO A 220 2.46 22.66 24.08
CA PRO A 220 1.18 22.01 23.75
C PRO A 220 0.39 21.55 24.98
N CYS A 221 1.04 21.37 26.14
CA CYS A 221 0.41 20.80 27.34
C CYS A 221 -0.77 21.64 27.86
N PRO A 222 -0.64 22.97 28.09
CA PRO A 222 -1.76 23.78 28.60
C PRO A 222 -2.97 23.81 27.67
N ILE A 223 -2.75 23.65 26.36
CA ILE A 223 -3.80 23.65 25.35
C ILE A 223 -4.48 22.28 25.28
N ARG A 224 -3.70 21.19 25.34
CA ARG A 224 -4.23 19.83 25.21
C ARG A 224 -4.98 19.34 26.45
N HIS A 225 -4.54 19.74 27.64
CA HIS A 225 -5.12 19.29 28.90
C HIS A 225 -5.25 20.45 29.89
N LYS A 226 -6.08 21.42 29.49
CA LYS A 226 -6.40 22.63 30.25
C LYS A 226 -6.83 22.28 31.68
N GLY A 227 -6.13 22.83 32.67
CA GLY A 227 -6.41 22.64 34.09
C GLY A 227 -5.93 21.31 34.69
N LEU A 228 -5.26 20.45 33.92
CA LEU A 228 -4.71 19.17 34.41
C LEU A 228 -3.20 19.13 34.23
N SER A 229 -2.51 18.52 35.19
CA SER A 229 -1.10 18.13 35.00
C SER A 229 -0.98 17.02 33.94
N CYS A 230 0.21 16.90 33.33
CA CYS A 230 0.46 15.86 32.33
C CYS A 230 0.18 14.44 32.86
N CYS A 231 0.52 14.17 34.14
CA CYS A 231 0.28 12.88 34.77
C CYS A 231 -1.22 12.63 34.96
N GLN A 232 -1.97 13.60 35.50
CA GLN A 232 -3.41 13.49 35.67
C GLN A 232 -4.13 13.28 34.33
N PHE A 233 -3.72 14.00 33.28
CA PHE A 233 -4.29 13.78 31.95
C PHE A 233 -3.99 12.37 31.44
N ALA A 234 -2.75 11.89 31.59
CA ALA A 234 -2.36 10.56 31.14
C ALA A 234 -3.13 9.43 31.86
N THR A 235 -3.37 9.56 33.16
CA THR A 235 -4.08 8.56 33.98
C THR A 235 -5.60 8.73 34.02
N SER A 236 -6.14 9.85 33.52
CA SER A 236 -7.58 10.06 33.34
C SER A 236 -8.18 9.22 32.19
N ASP A 237 -9.37 9.59 31.72
CA ASP A 237 -10.08 9.01 30.56
C ASP A 237 -9.25 8.95 29.27
N PHE A 238 -8.08 9.60 29.20
CA PHE A 238 -7.23 9.56 28.02
C PHE A 238 -6.84 8.12 27.63
N LEU A 239 -6.36 7.30 28.58
CA LEU A 239 -6.02 5.91 28.30
C LEU A 239 -7.23 5.12 27.79
N LEU A 240 -8.38 5.27 28.44
CA LEU A 240 -9.63 4.62 28.03
C LEU A 240 -10.06 5.02 26.61
N ARG A 241 -9.94 6.31 26.26
CA ARG A 241 -10.21 6.80 24.90
C ARG A 241 -9.25 6.22 23.87
N VAL A 242 -7.97 6.08 24.20
CA VAL A 242 -6.96 5.45 23.34
C VAL A 242 -7.28 3.97 23.13
N VAL A 243 -7.59 3.23 24.19
CA VAL A 243 -8.01 1.81 24.11
C VAL A 243 -9.25 1.65 23.24
N THR A 244 -10.29 2.45 23.51
CA THR A 244 -11.55 2.41 22.76
C THR A 244 -11.36 2.72 21.28
N THR A 245 -10.54 3.74 20.97
CA THR A 245 -10.24 4.11 19.58
C THR A 245 -9.45 3.01 18.87
N SER A 246 -8.46 2.42 19.54
CA SER A 246 -7.66 1.31 18.98
C SER A 246 -8.52 0.09 18.66
N LEU A 247 -9.39 -0.31 19.58
CA LEU A 247 -10.33 -1.41 19.35
C LEU A 247 -11.31 -1.10 18.21
N ARG A 248 -11.85 0.12 18.15
CA ARG A 248 -12.76 0.53 17.06
C ARG A 248 -12.09 0.47 15.68
N VAL A 249 -10.78 0.67 15.61
CA VAL A 249 -10.01 0.55 14.36
C VAL A 249 -9.70 -0.92 14.03
N TYR A 250 -9.18 -1.68 14.99
CA TYR A 250 -8.63 -3.01 14.71
C TYR A 250 -9.66 -4.15 14.76
N VAL A 251 -10.74 -4.03 15.54
CA VAL A 251 -11.79 -5.07 15.61
C VAL A 251 -12.40 -5.30 14.22
N PRO A 252 -12.88 -4.29 13.46
CA PRO A 252 -13.47 -4.52 12.14
C PRO A 252 -12.47 -5.14 11.15
N VAL A 253 -11.20 -4.73 11.19
CA VAL A 253 -10.15 -5.24 10.31
C VAL A 253 -9.87 -6.72 10.57
N HIS A 254 -9.69 -7.10 11.84
CA HIS A 254 -9.44 -8.48 12.21
C HIS A 254 -10.68 -9.36 12.04
N LEU A 255 -11.88 -8.82 12.30
CA LEU A 255 -13.13 -9.55 12.12
C LEU A 255 -13.35 -9.86 10.65
N THR A 256 -13.18 -8.87 9.77
CA THR A 256 -13.32 -9.06 8.32
C THR A 256 -12.32 -10.07 7.79
N THR A 257 -11.05 -9.96 8.20
CA THR A 257 -10.02 -10.93 7.77
C THR A 257 -10.28 -12.33 8.29
N TRP A 258 -10.82 -12.47 9.51
CA TRP A 258 -11.22 -13.76 10.07
C TRP A 258 -12.41 -14.36 9.31
N LEU A 259 -13.44 -13.57 9.01
CA LEU A 259 -14.59 -14.00 8.19
C LEU A 259 -14.16 -14.43 6.79
N LEU A 260 -13.31 -13.65 6.11
CA LEU A 260 -12.77 -14.00 4.80
C LEU A 260 -11.91 -15.26 4.84
N ALA A 261 -11.19 -15.50 5.95
CA ALA A 261 -10.39 -16.71 6.10
C ALA A 261 -11.26 -17.98 6.17
N GLN A 262 -12.52 -17.89 6.59
CA GLN A 262 -13.45 -19.03 6.64
C GLN A 262 -13.76 -19.63 5.27
N ARG A 263 -13.49 -18.93 4.16
CA ARG A 263 -13.63 -19.52 2.82
C ARG A 263 -12.66 -20.68 2.57
N HIS A 264 -11.58 -20.79 3.33
CA HIS A 264 -10.55 -21.80 3.16
C HIS A 264 -10.84 -23.02 4.04
N SER A 265 -10.95 -24.21 3.43
CA SER A 265 -11.21 -25.49 4.13
C SER A 265 -10.20 -25.74 5.26
N ARG A 266 -8.92 -25.42 5.03
CA ARG A 266 -7.83 -25.54 6.02
C ARG A 266 -8.01 -24.68 7.28
N VAL A 267 -8.80 -23.60 7.20
CA VAL A 267 -9.09 -22.72 8.34
C VAL A 267 -10.31 -23.25 9.08
N ARG A 268 -11.37 -23.61 8.35
CA ARG A 268 -12.61 -24.17 8.91
C ARG A 268 -12.39 -25.49 9.65
N SER A 269 -11.45 -26.32 9.17
CA SER A 269 -11.14 -27.61 9.79
C SER A 269 -10.44 -27.48 11.16
N LYS A 270 -10.05 -26.27 11.59
CA LYS A 270 -9.41 -26.07 12.90
C LYS A 270 -10.45 -25.94 14.01
N PRO A 271 -10.18 -26.44 15.24
CA PRO A 271 -11.07 -26.25 16.38
C PRO A 271 -11.39 -24.77 16.64
N ALA A 272 -12.62 -24.46 17.03
CA ALA A 272 -13.09 -23.09 17.27
C ALA A 272 -12.24 -22.35 18.32
N SER A 273 -11.78 -23.05 19.36
CA SER A 273 -10.90 -22.51 20.40
C SER A 273 -9.56 -22.01 19.83
N VAL A 274 -8.96 -22.75 18.89
CA VAL A 274 -7.70 -22.37 18.21
C VAL A 274 -7.92 -21.16 17.31
N GLN A 275 -9.06 -21.12 16.61
CA GLN A 275 -9.42 -19.99 15.76
C GLN A 275 -9.64 -18.71 16.59
N LEU A 276 -10.40 -18.81 17.69
CA LEU A 276 -10.68 -17.68 18.58
C LEU A 276 -9.42 -17.19 19.28
N LYS A 277 -8.57 -18.10 19.79
CA LYS A 277 -7.26 -17.74 20.36
C LYS A 277 -6.39 -17.02 19.34
N GLY A 278 -6.36 -17.49 18.09
CA GLY A 278 -5.62 -16.84 17.01
C GLY A 278 -6.15 -15.44 16.66
N PHE A 279 -7.47 -15.28 16.64
CA PHE A 279 -8.14 -13.99 16.46
C PHE A 279 -7.81 -13.03 17.60
N ALA A 280 -8.03 -13.44 18.84
CA ALA A 280 -7.77 -12.65 20.04
C ALA A 280 -6.29 -12.22 20.10
N THR A 281 -5.36 -13.14 19.84
CA THR A 281 -3.92 -12.82 19.82
C THR A 281 -3.58 -11.74 18.79
N LYS A 282 -4.12 -11.84 17.57
CA LYS A 282 -3.89 -10.83 16.51
C LYS A 282 -4.51 -9.49 16.87
N LEU A 283 -5.72 -9.50 17.42
CA LEU A 283 -6.41 -8.30 17.86
C LEU A 283 -5.66 -7.60 19.00
N THR A 284 -5.25 -8.35 20.01
CA THR A 284 -4.49 -7.83 21.16
C THR A 284 -3.16 -7.24 20.72
N ARG A 285 -2.40 -7.91 19.83
CA ARG A 285 -1.14 -7.37 19.29
C ARG A 285 -1.32 -6.03 18.57
N SER A 286 -2.35 -5.90 17.74
CA SER A 286 -2.64 -4.62 17.07
C SER A 286 -3.13 -3.54 17.99
N SER A 287 -3.99 -3.92 18.92
CA SER A 287 -4.51 -2.97 19.89
C SER A 287 -3.35 -2.48 20.75
N ALA A 288 -2.45 -3.36 21.21
CA ALA A 288 -1.24 -3.00 21.93
C ALA A 288 -0.33 -2.08 21.10
N TYR A 289 -0.14 -2.36 19.80
CA TYR A 289 0.59 -1.46 18.90
C TYR A 289 -0.06 -0.06 18.83
N GLY A 290 -1.36 0.02 18.53
CA GLY A 290 -2.07 1.29 18.41
C GLY A 290 -2.12 2.07 19.74
N ILE A 291 -2.40 1.38 20.85
CA ILE A 291 -2.39 1.95 22.19
C ILE A 291 -0.99 2.47 22.52
N GLY A 292 0.04 1.64 22.36
CA GLY A 292 1.43 2.00 22.65
C GLY A 292 1.87 3.21 21.82
N TYR A 293 1.61 3.20 20.51
CA TYR A 293 1.98 4.30 19.62
C TYR A 293 1.34 5.63 20.05
N VAL A 294 0.02 5.64 20.27
CA VAL A 294 -0.72 6.87 20.58
C VAL A 294 -0.46 7.32 22.01
N TYR A 295 -0.58 6.42 22.99
CA TYR A 295 -0.41 6.75 24.40
C TYR A 295 1.02 7.22 24.69
N LEU A 296 2.02 6.43 24.29
CA LEU A 296 3.43 6.80 24.53
C LEU A 296 3.81 8.05 23.75
N GLY A 297 3.28 8.26 22.53
CA GLY A 297 3.59 9.48 21.78
C GLY A 297 3.11 10.74 22.45
N TRP A 298 1.91 10.71 23.02
CA TRP A 298 1.40 11.87 23.75
C TRP A 298 2.05 12.07 25.11
N VAL A 299 2.32 11.01 25.86
CA VAL A 299 3.05 11.09 27.14
C VAL A 299 4.47 11.60 26.90
N LEU A 300 5.17 11.08 25.89
CA LEU A 300 6.51 11.51 25.55
C LEU A 300 6.55 12.97 25.09
N CYS A 301 5.53 13.41 24.34
CA CYS A 301 5.35 14.83 24.00
C CYS A 301 5.29 15.70 25.26
N CYS A 302 4.54 15.29 26.29
CA CYS A 302 4.49 16.01 27.55
C CYS A 302 5.84 16.01 28.29
N MET A 303 6.51 14.85 28.37
CA MET A 303 7.80 14.69 29.07
C MET A 303 8.92 15.52 28.42
N LEU A 304 8.94 15.57 27.09
CA LEU A 304 9.89 16.35 26.32
C LEU A 304 9.48 17.84 26.17
N GLY A 305 8.43 18.30 26.85
CA GLY A 305 7.91 19.67 26.73
C GLY A 305 8.97 20.74 26.99
N LYS A 306 9.76 20.57 28.06
CA LYS A 306 10.87 21.48 28.43
C LYS A 306 11.93 21.60 27.35
N LEU A 307 12.17 20.54 26.58
CA LEU A 307 13.11 20.57 25.46
C LEU A 307 12.59 21.51 24.36
N GLY A 308 11.31 21.37 24.01
CA GLY A 308 10.70 22.20 22.97
C GLY A 308 10.45 23.64 23.38
N ASP A 309 10.35 23.94 24.68
CA ASP A 309 10.18 25.31 25.18
C ASP A 309 11.39 26.20 24.84
N ARG A 310 12.58 25.61 24.67
CA ARG A 310 13.83 26.35 24.39
C ARG A 310 13.87 27.02 23.02
N SER A 311 13.30 26.41 21.99
CA SER A 311 13.26 27.00 20.64
C SER A 311 12.25 26.28 19.74
N GLN A 312 11.81 26.94 18.66
CA GLN A 312 10.91 26.32 17.70
C GLN A 312 11.55 25.12 16.98
N ALA A 313 12.87 25.13 16.77
CA ALA A 313 13.59 23.99 16.21
C ALA A 313 13.58 22.78 17.15
N LEU A 314 13.80 23.02 18.45
CA LEU A 314 13.70 21.97 19.46
C LEU A 314 12.26 21.50 19.68
N ARG A 315 11.26 22.36 19.42
CA ARG A 315 9.85 21.93 19.36
C ARG A 315 9.60 20.96 18.21
N LYS A 316 10.11 21.25 17.00
CA LYS A 316 10.02 20.31 15.85
C LYS A 316 10.67 18.98 16.18
N LEU A 317 11.83 18.99 16.84
CA LEU A 317 12.52 17.78 17.31
C LEU A 317 11.72 17.05 18.39
N GLN A 318 11.12 17.76 19.35
CA GLN A 318 10.24 17.18 20.37
C GLN A 318 9.09 16.40 19.71
N PHE A 319 8.36 17.03 18.77
CA PHE A 319 7.27 16.35 18.05
C PHE A 319 7.80 15.16 17.23
N PHE A 320 8.96 15.31 16.59
CA PHE A 320 9.58 14.20 15.85
C PHE A 320 9.91 13.02 16.77
N MET A 321 10.58 13.24 17.90
CA MET A 321 10.90 12.18 18.86
C MET A 321 9.64 11.55 19.47
N SER A 322 8.60 12.36 19.68
CA SER A 322 7.28 11.94 20.17
C SER A 322 6.50 11.09 19.16
N GLY A 323 6.88 11.07 17.89
CA GLY A 323 6.39 10.09 16.91
C GLY A 323 7.36 8.93 16.66
N ALA A 324 8.67 9.20 16.70
CA ALA A 324 9.70 8.23 16.35
C ALA A 324 9.87 7.15 17.41
N ILE A 325 10.02 7.51 18.68
CA ILE A 325 10.22 6.54 19.77
C ILE A 325 8.99 5.62 19.92
N PRO A 326 7.74 6.12 19.97
CA PRO A 326 6.56 5.25 20.06
C PRO A 326 6.37 4.34 18.85
N SER A 327 7.00 4.62 17.71
CA SER A 327 6.99 3.71 16.56
C SER A 327 7.59 2.35 16.89
N LEU A 328 8.44 2.25 17.94
CA LEU A 328 8.91 0.97 18.47
C LEU A 328 7.78 0.08 19.02
N ALA A 329 6.60 0.62 19.31
CA ALA A 329 5.42 -0.17 19.64
C ALA A 329 5.06 -1.16 18.52
N ILE A 330 5.54 -0.95 17.28
CA ILE A 330 5.39 -1.90 16.18
C ILE A 330 6.01 -3.27 16.51
N LEU A 331 6.92 -3.35 17.48
CA LEU A 331 7.47 -4.62 17.95
C LEU A 331 6.41 -5.52 18.61
N ALA A 332 5.27 -4.97 19.07
CA ALA A 332 4.12 -5.76 19.52
C ALA A 332 3.45 -6.56 18.38
N GLU A 333 3.61 -6.12 17.13
CA GLU A 333 3.09 -6.81 15.95
C GLU A 333 3.96 -8.01 15.54
N SER A 334 3.37 -8.93 14.79
CA SER A 334 4.13 -10.07 14.23
C SER A 334 5.11 -9.59 13.14
N PRO A 335 6.28 -10.24 12.96
CA PRO A 335 7.28 -9.82 11.98
C PRO A 335 6.71 -9.61 10.56
N GLY A 336 5.83 -10.51 10.10
CA GLY A 336 5.19 -10.39 8.79
C GLY A 336 4.27 -9.17 8.63
N ARG A 337 3.74 -8.62 9.74
CA ARG A 337 2.88 -7.43 9.71
C ARG A 337 3.62 -6.13 9.96
N ARG A 338 4.72 -6.16 10.72
CA ARG A 338 5.59 -4.99 10.94
C ARG A 338 5.99 -4.35 9.63
N ARG A 339 6.43 -5.16 8.67
CA ARG A 339 6.83 -4.69 7.34
C ARG A 339 5.68 -4.00 6.60
N SER A 340 4.49 -4.61 6.56
CA SER A 340 3.34 -4.01 5.89
C SER A 340 2.91 -2.68 6.52
N ILE A 341 2.92 -2.58 7.85
CA ILE A 341 2.60 -1.33 8.56
C ILE A 341 3.67 -0.27 8.26
N GLY A 342 4.94 -0.63 8.40
CA GLY A 342 6.06 0.26 8.15
C GLY A 342 6.09 0.80 6.73
N LEU A 343 5.86 -0.06 5.72
CA LEU A 343 5.74 0.37 4.31
C LEU A 343 4.66 1.46 4.15
N ILE A 344 3.45 1.24 4.70
CA ILE A 344 2.36 2.20 4.60
C ILE A 344 2.72 3.53 5.28
N LEU A 345 3.27 3.47 6.49
CA LEU A 345 3.67 4.68 7.23
C LEU A 345 4.79 5.44 6.53
N THR A 346 5.82 4.75 6.07
CA THR A 346 6.94 5.35 5.34
C THR A 346 6.47 5.98 4.04
N SER A 347 5.60 5.33 3.28
CA SER A 347 5.03 5.93 2.07
C SER A 347 4.23 7.19 2.40
N TYR A 348 3.41 7.15 3.44
CA TYR A 348 2.63 8.30 3.86
C TYR A 348 3.50 9.48 4.33
N ALA A 349 4.59 9.18 5.05
CA ALA A 349 5.60 10.17 5.44
C ALA A 349 6.31 10.77 4.22
N LEU A 350 6.69 9.94 3.24
CA LEU A 350 7.37 10.38 2.03
C LEU A 350 6.50 11.28 1.13
N VAL A 351 5.18 11.02 1.05
CA VAL A 351 4.26 11.94 0.35
C VAL A 351 4.30 13.32 0.99
N SER A 352 4.15 13.38 2.31
CA SER A 352 4.19 14.65 3.05
C SER A 352 5.55 15.32 2.95
N ALA A 353 6.65 14.59 3.14
CA ALA A 353 8.01 15.11 3.00
C ALA A 353 8.27 15.65 1.60
N GLY A 354 7.82 14.94 0.56
CA GLY A 354 7.87 15.37 -0.84
C GLY A 354 7.10 16.68 -1.05
N ASN A 355 5.87 16.78 -0.55
CA ASN A 355 5.06 17.99 -0.63
C ASN A 355 5.74 19.18 0.07
N VAL A 356 6.34 18.96 1.24
CA VAL A 356 7.08 20.01 1.96
C VAL A 356 8.35 20.42 1.20
N ALA A 357 9.08 19.47 0.63
CA ALA A 357 10.31 19.73 -0.13
C ALA A 357 10.04 20.50 -1.43
N THR A 358 8.95 20.18 -2.15
CA THR A 358 8.64 20.80 -3.44
C THR A 358 7.74 22.03 -3.34
N ARG A 359 7.23 22.39 -2.15
CA ARG A 359 6.26 23.50 -1.99
C ARG A 359 6.71 24.83 -2.57
N ARG A 360 8.03 25.10 -2.55
CA ARG A 360 8.65 26.35 -3.03
C ARG A 360 9.06 26.31 -4.50
N ILE A 361 8.93 25.17 -5.18
CA ILE A 361 9.37 24.98 -6.56
C ILE A 361 8.13 24.74 -7.43
N PRO A 362 7.58 25.77 -8.10
CA PRO A 362 6.28 25.70 -8.76
C PRO A 362 6.16 24.58 -9.79
N PHE A 363 7.20 24.34 -10.60
CA PHE A 363 7.20 23.32 -11.66
C PHE A 363 7.30 21.87 -11.15
N LEU A 364 7.62 21.67 -9.86
CA LEU A 364 7.64 20.37 -9.19
C LEU A 364 6.37 20.07 -8.40
N ARG A 365 5.39 21.00 -8.39
CA ARG A 365 4.08 20.73 -7.81
C ARG A 365 3.33 19.69 -8.66
N PRO A 366 2.53 18.79 -8.03
CA PRO A 366 1.69 17.86 -8.78
C PRO A 366 0.83 18.61 -9.80
N GLY A 367 0.88 18.17 -11.06
CA GLY A 367 0.10 18.78 -12.15
C GLY A 367 0.69 20.06 -12.75
N ALA A 368 1.81 20.58 -12.24
CA ALA A 368 2.37 21.84 -12.72
C ALA A 368 3.17 21.75 -14.03
N SER A 369 3.68 20.56 -14.40
CA SER A 369 4.41 20.37 -15.65
C SER A 369 4.30 18.95 -16.20
N SER A 370 4.31 18.84 -17.54
CA SER A 370 4.37 17.54 -18.23
C SER A 370 5.67 16.79 -17.93
N VAL A 371 6.77 17.51 -17.71
CA VAL A 371 8.08 16.94 -17.32
C VAL A 371 7.98 16.21 -16.00
N ARG A 372 7.32 16.80 -14.99
CA ARG A 372 7.07 16.13 -13.71
C ARG A 372 6.26 14.85 -13.89
N GLY A 373 5.23 14.89 -14.75
CA GLY A 373 4.42 13.72 -15.07
C GLY A 373 5.21 12.57 -15.71
N LEU A 374 6.15 12.90 -16.62
CA LEU A 374 7.05 11.91 -17.23
C LEU A 374 8.03 11.32 -16.21
N LEU A 375 8.58 12.14 -15.31
CA LEU A 375 9.46 11.68 -14.23
C LEU A 375 8.71 10.74 -13.28
N GLU A 376 7.49 11.09 -12.88
CA GLU A 376 6.65 10.24 -12.03
C GLU A 376 6.32 8.91 -12.71
N ALA A 377 5.94 8.94 -13.99
CA ALA A 377 5.69 7.75 -14.79
C ALA A 377 6.94 6.86 -14.92
N GLY A 378 8.11 7.47 -15.16
CA GLY A 378 9.40 6.77 -15.22
C GLY A 378 9.77 6.11 -13.89
N CYS A 379 9.60 6.81 -12.76
CA CYS A 379 9.83 6.23 -11.45
C CYS A 379 8.84 5.09 -11.14
N VAL A 380 7.57 5.23 -11.50
CA VAL A 380 6.58 4.14 -11.35
C VAL A 380 6.97 2.94 -12.23
N ALA A 381 7.41 3.16 -13.47
CA ALA A 381 7.88 2.08 -14.35
C ALA A 381 9.09 1.34 -13.77
N ALA A 382 10.08 2.07 -13.26
CA ALA A 382 11.27 1.49 -12.63
C ALA A 382 10.90 0.65 -11.38
N THR A 383 10.03 1.18 -10.53
CA THR A 383 9.61 0.49 -9.30
C THR A 383 8.79 -0.77 -9.58
N VAL A 384 7.86 -0.72 -10.55
CA VAL A 384 7.10 -1.90 -11.00
C VAL A 384 8.02 -2.97 -11.57
N SER A 385 9.01 -2.58 -12.38
CA SER A 385 10.00 -3.49 -12.96
C SER A 385 10.74 -4.30 -11.89
N VAL A 386 11.05 -3.68 -10.75
CA VAL A 386 11.72 -4.33 -9.61
C VAL A 386 10.80 -5.34 -8.92
N VAL A 387 9.52 -5.02 -8.74
CA VAL A 387 8.62 -5.83 -7.87
C VAL A 387 7.81 -6.88 -8.62
N ILE A 388 7.47 -6.66 -9.90
CA ILE A 388 6.47 -7.43 -10.65
C ILE A 388 6.69 -8.93 -10.61
N SER A 389 7.92 -9.38 -10.85
CA SER A 389 8.27 -10.81 -10.90
C SER A 389 8.03 -11.49 -9.56
N ASN A 390 8.32 -10.81 -8.45
CA ASN A 390 8.07 -11.36 -7.11
C ASN A 390 6.57 -11.33 -6.76
N THR A 391 5.87 -10.27 -7.15
CA THR A 391 4.43 -10.13 -6.94
C THR A 391 3.66 -11.24 -7.69
N LEU A 392 4.05 -11.55 -8.92
CA LEU A 392 3.46 -12.64 -9.72
C LEU A 392 3.78 -14.04 -9.15
N LYS A 393 4.95 -14.22 -8.53
CA LYS A 393 5.31 -15.48 -7.84
C LYS A 393 4.46 -15.70 -6.58
N SER A 394 4.30 -14.65 -5.77
CA SER A 394 3.67 -14.72 -4.44
C SER A 394 2.14 -14.64 -4.46
N SER A 395 1.54 -13.97 -5.45
CA SER A 395 0.09 -13.74 -5.48
C SER A 395 -0.60 -14.47 -6.63
N HIS A 396 -1.38 -15.50 -6.29
CA HIS A 396 -2.20 -16.23 -7.26
C HIS A 396 -3.25 -15.33 -7.94
N LEU A 397 -3.91 -14.44 -7.17
CA LEU A 397 -4.92 -13.52 -7.70
C LEU A 397 -4.30 -12.55 -8.71
N LEU A 398 -3.20 -11.91 -8.33
CA LEU A 398 -2.55 -10.91 -9.18
C LEU A 398 -1.92 -11.56 -10.41
N ARG A 399 -1.39 -12.79 -10.26
CA ARG A 399 -0.92 -13.60 -11.39
C ARG A 399 -2.04 -13.92 -12.39
N ARG A 400 -3.19 -14.41 -11.93
CA ARG A 400 -4.35 -14.65 -12.81
C ARG A 400 -4.88 -13.37 -13.43
N MET A 401 -4.95 -12.29 -12.66
CA MET A 401 -5.45 -11.01 -13.14
C MET A 401 -4.56 -10.41 -14.22
N LEU A 402 -3.24 -10.45 -14.05
CA LEU A 402 -2.32 -9.85 -15.02
C LEU A 402 -2.04 -10.76 -16.21
N LEU A 403 -1.88 -12.07 -16.02
CA LEU A 403 -1.48 -12.99 -17.09
C LEU A 403 -2.66 -13.69 -17.78
N GLY A 404 -3.78 -13.88 -17.08
CA GLY A 404 -4.83 -14.82 -17.49
C GLY A 404 -4.56 -16.25 -17.02
N ASP A 405 -5.53 -17.15 -17.17
CA ASP A 405 -5.45 -18.51 -16.59
C ASP A 405 -4.37 -19.39 -17.22
N ILE A 406 -4.27 -19.38 -18.55
CA ILE A 406 -3.35 -20.23 -19.30
C ILE A 406 -1.90 -19.86 -18.98
N GLU A 407 -1.58 -18.57 -19.10
CA GLU A 407 -0.26 -18.02 -18.80
C GLU A 407 0.10 -18.09 -17.31
N ALA A 408 -0.86 -17.89 -16.41
CA ALA A 408 -0.65 -18.07 -14.98
C ALA A 408 -0.23 -19.51 -14.64
N ASN A 409 -0.88 -20.51 -15.24
CA ASN A 409 -0.55 -21.92 -15.04
C ASN A 409 0.82 -22.27 -15.63
N ARG A 410 1.16 -21.73 -16.81
CA ARG A 410 2.52 -21.89 -17.38
C ARG A 410 3.59 -21.33 -16.46
N LEU A 411 3.39 -20.14 -15.91
CA LEU A 411 4.35 -19.55 -14.95
C LEU A 411 4.50 -20.43 -13.70
N VAL A 412 3.41 -21.01 -13.18
CA VAL A 412 3.48 -21.94 -12.04
C VAL A 412 4.30 -23.18 -12.39
N SER A 413 4.04 -23.79 -13.55
CA SER A 413 4.77 -24.97 -14.02
C SER A 413 6.26 -24.67 -14.22
N ALA A 414 6.59 -23.53 -14.82
CA ALA A 414 7.96 -23.06 -14.98
C ALA A 414 8.69 -22.94 -13.63
N LEU A 415 8.05 -22.28 -12.65
CA LEU A 415 8.61 -22.10 -11.30
C LEU A 415 8.83 -23.42 -10.57
N LYS A 416 7.92 -24.40 -10.75
CA LYS A 416 8.07 -25.74 -10.16
C LYS A 416 9.27 -26.47 -10.75
N LYS A 417 9.44 -26.43 -12.08
CA LYS A 417 10.60 -27.06 -12.76
C LYS A 417 11.94 -26.47 -12.30
N THR A 418 12.00 -25.16 -12.07
CA THR A 418 13.23 -24.50 -11.59
C THR A 418 13.54 -24.81 -10.12
N ALA A 419 12.51 -25.11 -9.32
CA ALA A 419 12.69 -25.53 -7.93
C ALA A 419 13.23 -26.97 -7.87
N THR A 420 12.63 -27.89 -8.64
CA THR A 420 13.08 -29.29 -8.71
C THR A 420 14.49 -29.43 -9.29
N SER A 421 14.85 -28.63 -10.30
CA SER A 421 16.21 -28.65 -10.87
C SER A 421 17.28 -28.12 -9.91
N ARG A 422 16.91 -27.28 -8.94
CA ARG A 422 17.85 -26.81 -7.90
C ARG A 422 18.06 -27.86 -6.81
N ASP A 423 17.03 -28.62 -6.45
CA ASP A 423 17.13 -29.70 -5.47
C ASP A 423 17.95 -30.90 -5.98
N GLU A 424 17.96 -31.17 -7.30
CA GLU A 424 18.82 -32.20 -7.90
C GLU A 424 20.29 -31.76 -8.05
N SER A 425 20.57 -30.46 -7.99
CA SER A 425 21.92 -29.89 -8.10
C SER A 425 22.61 -29.60 -6.76
N ALA A 426 21.91 -29.79 -5.64
CA ALA A 426 22.53 -29.71 -4.32
C ALA A 426 23.31 -31.01 -4.06
N PRO A 427 24.60 -30.95 -3.68
CA PRO A 427 25.33 -32.16 -3.31
C PRO A 427 24.60 -32.81 -2.14
N ARG A 428 24.26 -34.10 -2.28
CA ARG A 428 23.85 -34.94 -1.15
C ARG A 428 25.07 -35.05 -0.23
N THR A 429 25.11 -34.22 0.82
CA THR A 429 26.01 -34.41 1.95
C THR A 429 25.41 -35.38 2.93
#